data_AF-A0A4R8I1D8-F1
#
_entry.id   AF-A0A4R8I1D8-F1
#
_cell.length_a   1.000
_cell.length_b   1.000
_cell.length_c   1.000
_cell.angle_alpha   90.00
_cell.angle_beta   90.00
_cell.angle_gamma   90.00
#
_symmetry.space_group_name_H-M   'P 1'
#
loop_
_entity.id
_entity.type
_entity.pdbx_description
1 polymer ?
#
loop_
_entity_poly.entity_id
_entity_poly.type
_entity_poly.pdbx_seq_one_letter_code
_entity_poly.pdbx_strand_id
1 'polypeptide(L)'
;MNARLYAFVALALLLAPHAHASEIHLDCGRTNRTVAIDVDTGRRFVQLIWEDGVAEEYRDGDSYVSGASGSSETQKVTYAVSVDKDAVSFGQDRVCVAATGKCRDQHIRNLLDMTAGTLKYDDGGVIAVMKCAPAPPGRKF
;
A
#
# COMPACT_ATOMS: atom_id res chain seq x y z
N MET A 1 14.41 -21.40 -45.66
CA MET A 1 15.28 -21.46 -44.47
C MET A 1 14.72 -20.51 -43.39
N ASN A 2 13.53 -20.77 -42.82
CA ASN A 2 12.86 -19.79 -41.94
C ASN A 2 12.49 -20.35 -40.56
N ALA A 3 13.02 -21.52 -40.17
CA ALA A 3 12.72 -22.11 -38.86
C ALA A 3 13.59 -21.54 -37.72
N ARG A 4 14.71 -20.87 -38.04
CA ARG A 4 15.67 -20.38 -37.04
C ARG A 4 15.28 -19.04 -36.41
N LEU A 5 14.42 -18.24 -37.04
CA LEU A 5 14.01 -16.94 -36.47
C LEU A 5 12.91 -17.06 -35.40
N TYR A 6 12.05 -18.07 -35.47
CA TYR A 6 10.96 -18.22 -34.50
C TYR A 6 11.41 -18.77 -33.13
N ALA A 7 12.53 -19.48 -33.08
CA ALA A 7 13.06 -20.02 -31.83
C ALA A 7 13.63 -18.93 -30.90
N PHE A 8 14.13 -17.82 -31.45
CA PHE A 8 14.69 -16.73 -30.64
C PHE A 8 13.63 -15.81 -30.01
N VAL A 9 12.46 -15.66 -30.64
CA VAL A 9 11.37 -14.85 -30.08
C VAL A 9 10.69 -15.55 -28.89
N ALA A 10 10.60 -16.88 -28.91
CA ALA A 10 10.02 -17.65 -27.82
C ALA A 10 10.88 -17.64 -26.53
N LEU A 11 12.22 -17.57 -26.66
CA LEU A 11 13.13 -17.56 -25.51
C LEU A 11 13.18 -16.19 -24.80
N ALA A 12 12.92 -15.10 -25.51
CA ALA A 12 12.89 -13.75 -24.93
C ALA A 12 11.68 -13.50 -24.01
N LEU A 13 10.57 -14.23 -24.19
CA LEU A 13 9.37 -14.13 -23.35
C LEU A 13 9.50 -14.90 -22.01
N LEU A 14 10.46 -15.82 -21.90
CA LEU A 14 10.71 -16.60 -20.68
C LEU A 14 11.65 -15.90 -19.67
N LEU A 15 12.27 -14.80 -20.07
CA LEU A 15 13.14 -13.96 -19.22
C LEU A 15 12.40 -12.76 -18.63
N ALA A 16 11.07 -12.70 -18.74
CA ALA A 16 10.31 -11.71 -18.00
C ALA A 16 10.60 -11.93 -16.50
N PRO A 17 11.20 -10.95 -15.79
CA PRO A 17 11.40 -11.05 -14.36
C PRO A 17 10.02 -11.25 -13.76
N HIS A 18 9.79 -12.42 -13.17
CA HIS A 18 8.59 -12.65 -12.41
C HIS A 18 8.66 -11.63 -11.28
N ALA A 19 7.73 -10.67 -11.25
CA ALA A 19 7.57 -9.81 -10.10
C ALA A 19 7.16 -10.73 -8.95
N HIS A 20 8.15 -11.24 -8.23
CA HIS A 20 7.92 -12.11 -7.10
C HIS A 20 7.12 -11.31 -6.07
N ALA A 21 6.00 -11.88 -5.62
CA ALA A 21 5.31 -11.37 -4.46
C ALA A 21 6.33 -11.30 -3.32
N SER A 22 6.48 -10.11 -2.74
CA SER A 22 7.42 -9.83 -1.68
C SER A 22 6.62 -9.32 -0.48
N GLU A 23 6.96 -9.86 0.67
CA GLU A 23 6.62 -9.26 1.95
C GLU A 23 7.76 -8.30 2.31
N ILE A 24 7.42 -7.04 2.58
CA ILE A 24 8.39 -5.98 2.89
C ILE A 24 8.00 -5.40 4.23
N HIS A 25 8.96 -5.40 5.15
CA HIS A 25 8.77 -4.96 6.52
C HIS A 25 9.70 -3.79 6.79
N LEU A 26 9.15 -2.64 7.14
CA LEU A 26 9.90 -1.42 7.39
C LEU A 26 9.52 -0.83 8.76
N ASP A 27 10.51 -0.26 9.42
CA ASP A 27 10.30 0.64 10.54
C ASP A 27 10.54 2.07 10.05
N CYS A 28 9.51 2.90 10.11
CA CYS A 28 9.58 4.29 9.69
C CYS A 28 9.39 5.22 10.88
N GLY A 29 10.00 6.40 10.82
CA GLY A 29 9.78 7.40 11.85
C GLY A 29 10.32 8.78 11.53
N ARG A 30 9.87 9.72 12.37
CA ARG A 30 10.42 11.06 12.55
C ARG A 30 10.47 11.37 14.05
N THR A 31 10.98 12.54 14.42
CA THR A 31 10.97 12.97 15.83
C THR A 31 9.57 12.83 16.42
N ASN A 32 9.46 12.04 17.50
CA ASN A 32 8.24 11.76 18.27
C ASN A 32 7.10 11.02 17.54
N ARG A 33 7.38 10.31 16.44
CA ARG A 33 6.37 9.46 15.80
C ARG A 33 7.02 8.33 15.02
N THR A 34 6.66 7.09 15.35
CA THR A 34 7.12 5.89 14.64
C THR A 34 5.93 5.08 14.11
N VAL A 35 6.17 4.33 13.04
CA VAL A 35 5.20 3.45 12.39
C VAL A 35 5.92 2.24 11.81
N ALA A 36 5.43 1.05 12.13
CA ALA A 36 5.79 -0.16 11.41
C ALA A 36 4.93 -0.27 10.15
N ILE A 37 5.55 -0.61 9.03
CA ILE A 37 4.87 -0.77 7.74
C ILE A 37 5.14 -2.16 7.22
N ASP A 38 4.07 -2.88 6.91
CA ASP A 38 4.12 -4.17 6.26
C ASP A 38 3.43 -4.08 4.89
N VAL A 39 4.16 -4.44 3.83
CA VAL A 39 3.67 -4.43 2.45
C VAL A 39 3.69 -5.85 1.89
N ASP A 40 2.56 -6.27 1.36
CA ASP A 40 2.46 -7.48 0.54
C ASP A 40 2.19 -7.06 -0.90
N THR A 41 3.23 -7.16 -1.74
CA THR A 41 3.14 -6.70 -3.14
C THR A 41 2.27 -7.61 -4.00
N GLY A 42 2.13 -8.89 -3.63
CA GLY A 42 1.29 -9.85 -4.34
C GLY A 42 -0.21 -9.61 -4.09
N ARG A 43 -0.57 -9.28 -2.86
CA ARG A 43 -1.95 -8.96 -2.46
C ARG A 43 -2.31 -7.49 -2.64
N ARG A 44 -1.35 -6.62 -3.02
CA ARG A 44 -1.51 -5.16 -3.05
C ARG A 44 -2.12 -4.67 -1.74
N PHE A 45 -1.44 -5.02 -0.66
CA PHE A 45 -1.85 -4.77 0.70
C PHE A 45 -0.76 -4.02 1.45
N VAL A 46 -1.15 -3.01 2.21
CA VAL A 46 -0.27 -2.22 3.08
C VAL A 46 -0.93 -2.12 4.46
N GLN A 47 -0.18 -2.43 5.50
CA GLN A 47 -0.58 -2.22 6.90
C GLN A 47 0.38 -1.23 7.56
N LEU A 48 -0.18 -0.26 8.28
CA LEU A 48 0.56 0.67 9.13
C LEU A 48 0.17 0.39 10.57
N ILE A 49 1.16 0.23 11.45
CA ILE A 49 0.96 0.09 12.88
C ILE A 49 1.72 1.22 13.57
N TRP A 50 0.96 2.18 14.09
CA TRP A 50 1.49 3.32 14.82
C TRP A 50 1.92 2.92 16.23
N GLU A 51 2.87 3.65 16.80
CA GLU A 51 3.37 3.42 18.16
C GLU A 51 2.29 3.46 19.24
N ASP A 52 1.23 4.24 19.03
CA ASP A 52 0.08 4.34 19.92
C ASP A 52 -0.92 3.16 19.79
N GLY A 53 -0.59 2.18 18.94
CA GLY A 53 -1.37 0.97 18.70
C GLY A 53 -2.49 1.14 17.66
N VAL A 54 -2.61 2.30 17.03
CA VAL A 54 -3.55 2.48 15.91
C VAL A 54 -3.04 1.70 14.70
N ALA A 55 -3.90 0.86 14.12
CA ALA A 55 -3.60 0.12 12.91
C ALA A 55 -4.46 0.63 11.74
N GLU A 56 -3.82 0.83 10.58
CA GLU A 56 -4.49 1.14 9.33
C GLU A 56 -4.18 0.07 8.30
N GLU A 57 -5.20 -0.33 7.54
CA GLU A 57 -5.08 -1.37 6.52
C GLU A 57 -5.60 -0.86 5.18
N TYR A 58 -4.78 -1.03 4.15
CA TYR A 58 -5.07 -0.64 2.79
C TYR A 58 -4.98 -1.89 1.92
N ARG A 59 -6.14 -2.42 1.51
CA ARG A 59 -6.24 -3.50 0.53
C ARG A 59 -6.85 -2.91 -0.73
N ASP A 60 -6.16 -3.04 -1.87
CA ASP A 60 -6.65 -2.51 -3.15
C ASP A 60 -8.11 -2.91 -3.42
N GLY A 61 -8.97 -1.92 -3.71
CA GLY A 61 -10.39 -2.10 -3.97
C GLY A 61 -11.31 -1.70 -2.82
N ASP A 62 -12.54 -2.24 -2.85
CA ASP A 62 -13.58 -1.89 -1.88
C ASP A 62 -13.40 -2.64 -0.55
N SER A 63 -13.51 -1.92 0.56
CA SER A 63 -13.50 -2.43 1.93
C SER A 63 -14.66 -1.83 2.72
N TYR A 64 -15.16 -2.58 3.71
CA TYR A 64 -16.24 -2.14 4.59
C TYR A 64 -15.69 -1.89 5.98
N VAL A 65 -15.79 -0.65 6.46
CA VAL A 65 -15.32 -0.24 7.78
C VAL A 65 -16.48 0.26 8.59
N SER A 66 -16.43 0.08 9.91
CA SER A 66 -17.32 0.80 10.81
C SER A 66 -17.06 2.30 10.63
N GLY A 67 -18.13 3.10 10.54
CA GLY A 67 -18.01 4.55 10.50
C GLY A 67 -17.32 5.11 11.75
N ALA A 68 -17.08 6.42 11.74
CA ALA A 68 -16.44 7.12 12.86
C ALA A 68 -17.09 6.75 14.21
N SER A 69 -16.26 6.68 15.25
CA SER A 69 -16.66 6.25 16.60
C SER A 69 -17.97 6.90 17.05
N GLY A 70 -18.99 6.09 17.34
CA GLY A 70 -20.33 6.53 17.77
C GLY A 70 -21.39 6.52 16.67
N SER A 71 -21.03 6.32 15.40
CA SER A 71 -21.98 6.00 14.33
C SER A 71 -22.12 4.49 14.19
N SER A 72 -23.35 3.97 14.12
CA SER A 72 -23.62 2.57 13.78
C SER A 72 -23.55 2.33 12.26
N GLU A 73 -22.98 3.27 11.51
CA GLU A 73 -23.13 3.35 10.06
C GLU A 73 -21.89 2.76 9.39
N THR A 74 -22.07 1.66 8.67
CA THR A 74 -21.00 1.05 7.88
C THR A 74 -20.64 1.98 6.71
N GLN A 75 -19.34 2.16 6.47
CA GLN A 75 -18.81 2.87 5.31
C GLN A 75 -18.18 1.88 4.34
N LYS A 76 -18.43 2.07 3.05
CA LYS A 76 -17.69 1.41 1.98
C LYS A 76 -16.57 2.35 1.52
N VAL A 77 -15.33 1.98 1.77
CA VAL A 77 -14.13 2.74 1.37
C VAL A 77 -13.51 2.03 0.18
N THR A 78 -13.28 2.75 -0.91
CA THR A 78 -12.47 2.27 -2.03
C THR A 78 -11.03 2.69 -1.78
N TYR A 79 -10.18 1.75 -1.39
CA TYR A 79 -8.75 1.94 -1.29
C TYR A 79 -8.09 1.72 -2.65
N ALA A 80 -6.97 2.39 -2.87
CA ALA A 80 -6.14 2.19 -4.04
C ALA A 80 -4.72 1.89 -3.57
N VAL A 81 -4.17 0.76 -4.02
CA VAL A 81 -2.79 0.37 -3.76
C VAL A 81 -2.11 -0.01 -5.07
N SER A 82 -1.07 0.72 -5.41
CA SER A 82 -0.22 0.45 -6.56
C SER A 82 1.21 0.17 -6.11
N VAL A 83 1.82 -0.82 -6.75
CA VAL A 83 3.23 -1.18 -6.56
C VAL A 83 3.91 -1.02 -7.91
N ASP A 84 4.92 -0.17 -7.97
CA ASP A 84 5.79 0.01 -9.14
C ASP A 84 7.25 -0.08 -8.70
N LYS A 85 7.86 -1.25 -8.96
CA LYS A 85 9.24 -1.58 -8.58
C LYS A 85 9.51 -1.25 -7.11
N ASP A 86 10.20 -0.15 -6.86
CA ASP A 86 10.67 0.30 -5.55
C ASP A 86 9.74 1.34 -4.90
N ALA A 87 8.58 1.61 -5.49
CA ALA A 87 7.60 2.55 -4.97
C ALA A 87 6.24 1.88 -4.72
N VAL A 88 5.62 2.22 -3.60
CA VAL A 88 4.27 1.81 -3.23
C VAL A 88 3.44 3.05 -2.96
N SER A 89 2.38 3.25 -3.75
CA SER A 89 1.39 4.30 -3.52
C SER A 89 0.13 3.68 -2.95
N PHE A 90 -0.36 4.22 -1.83
CA PHE A 90 -1.53 3.68 -1.15
C PHE A 90 -2.40 4.78 -0.56
N GLY A 91 -3.70 4.57 -0.48
CA GLY A 91 -4.61 5.53 0.13
C GLY A 91 -6.07 5.26 -0.23
N GLN A 92 -6.89 6.32 -0.18
CA GLN A 92 -8.35 6.24 -0.35
C GLN A 92 -8.78 7.02 -1.57
N ASP A 93 -9.59 6.42 -2.44
CA ASP A 93 -10.20 7.12 -3.56
C ASP A 93 -11.58 7.66 -3.24
N ARG A 94 -12.37 6.86 -2.52
CA ARG A 94 -13.78 7.16 -2.33
C ARG A 94 -14.29 6.57 -1.04
N VAL A 95 -15.20 7.27 -0.38
CA VAL A 95 -15.91 6.81 0.80
C VAL A 95 -17.40 6.95 0.56
N CYS A 96 -18.15 5.86 0.74
CA CYS A 96 -19.58 5.84 0.62
C CYS A 96 -20.23 5.43 1.94
N VAL A 97 -21.34 6.07 2.28
CA VAL A 97 -22.20 5.67 3.38
C VAL A 97 -23.01 4.46 2.94
N ALA A 98 -22.82 3.28 3.54
CA ALA A 98 -23.44 2.04 3.04
C ALA A 98 -24.96 2.07 3.09
N ALA A 99 -25.55 2.69 4.13
CA ALA A 99 -27.00 2.77 4.30
C ALA A 99 -27.69 3.67 3.26
N THR A 100 -27.03 4.75 2.84
CA THR A 100 -27.64 5.76 1.94
C THR A 100 -27.09 5.73 0.52
N GLY A 101 -25.98 5.03 0.28
CA GLY A 101 -25.27 5.01 -0.99
C GLY A 101 -24.57 6.33 -1.36
N LYS A 102 -24.63 7.36 -0.50
CA LYS A 102 -23.97 8.65 -0.77
C LYS A 102 -22.47 8.50 -0.71
N CYS A 103 -21.78 8.95 -1.76
CA CYS A 103 -20.33 8.84 -1.89
C CYS A 103 -19.65 10.21 -1.91
N ARG A 104 -18.41 10.25 -1.42
CA ARG A 104 -17.46 11.35 -1.54
C ARG A 104 -16.15 10.82 -2.09
N ASP A 105 -15.65 11.44 -3.15
CA ASP A 105 -14.30 11.18 -3.65
C ASP A 105 -13.29 11.96 -2.80
N GLN A 106 -12.17 11.33 -2.45
CA GLN A 106 -11.20 11.89 -1.50
C GLN A 106 -9.74 11.79 -1.97
N HIS A 107 -9.41 10.95 -2.95
CA HIS A 107 -8.09 10.83 -3.61
C HIS A 107 -6.86 11.09 -2.73
N ILE A 108 -6.84 10.54 -1.51
CA ILE A 108 -5.67 10.59 -0.62
C ILE A 108 -4.65 9.58 -1.12
N ARG A 109 -3.38 9.98 -1.16
CA ARG A 109 -2.27 9.14 -1.59
C ARG A 109 -1.03 9.35 -0.72
N ASN A 110 -0.64 8.30 -0.04
CA ASN A 110 0.66 8.12 0.59
C ASN A 110 1.63 7.49 -0.41
N LEU A 111 2.92 7.75 -0.23
CA LEU A 111 3.98 7.20 -1.07
C LEU A 111 5.10 6.66 -0.20
N LEU A 112 5.34 5.35 -0.31
CA LEU A 112 6.53 4.70 0.21
C LEU A 112 7.54 4.54 -0.94
N ASP A 113 8.71 5.15 -0.79
CA ASP A 113 9.85 5.00 -1.68
C ASP A 113 10.90 4.13 -0.96
N MET A 114 11.04 2.89 -1.42
CA MET A 114 11.91 1.88 -0.83
C MET A 114 13.38 2.10 -1.18
N THR A 115 13.66 2.80 -2.30
CA THR A 115 15.03 3.18 -2.67
C THR A 115 15.52 4.35 -1.82
N ALA A 116 14.69 5.37 -1.66
CA ALA A 116 15.01 6.52 -0.82
C ALA A 116 14.91 6.20 0.68
N GLY A 117 14.22 5.11 1.05
CA GLY A 117 13.92 4.76 2.43
C GLY A 117 13.05 5.83 3.07
N THR A 118 11.98 6.26 2.39
CA THR A 118 11.09 7.32 2.90
C THR A 118 9.63 7.00 2.71
N LEU A 119 8.82 7.33 3.73
CA LEU A 119 7.37 7.40 3.63
C LEU A 119 6.93 8.86 3.58
N LYS A 120 6.16 9.23 2.56
CA LYS A 120 5.35 10.46 2.53
C LYS A 120 3.92 10.07 2.92
N TYR A 121 3.48 10.52 4.07
CA TYR A 121 2.16 10.22 4.64
C TYR A 121 1.32 11.49 4.75
N ASP A 122 0.10 11.45 4.24
CA ASP A 122 -0.89 12.52 4.34
C ASP A 122 -1.66 12.39 5.67
N ASP A 123 -1.34 13.28 6.60
CA ASP A 123 -1.99 13.40 7.90
C ASP A 123 -3.00 14.56 7.89
N GLY A 124 -4.15 14.33 7.26
CA GLY A 124 -5.24 15.33 7.22
C GLY A 124 -4.90 16.58 6.39
N GLY A 125 -4.18 16.41 5.28
CA GLY A 125 -3.73 17.47 4.38
C GLY A 125 -2.30 17.94 4.65
N VAL A 126 -1.67 17.47 5.72
CA VAL A 126 -0.27 17.78 6.05
C VAL A 126 0.61 16.58 5.69
N ILE A 127 1.48 16.75 4.70
CA ILE A 127 2.39 15.68 4.29
C ILE A 127 3.56 15.59 5.27
N ALA A 128 3.59 14.50 6.05
CA ALA A 128 4.72 14.11 6.88
C ALA A 128 5.69 13.24 6.07
N VAL A 129 6.99 13.53 6.16
CA VAL A 129 8.04 12.68 5.60
C VAL A 129 8.74 11.95 6.73
N MET A 130 8.78 10.62 6.64
CA MET A 130 9.40 9.72 7.61
C MET A 130 10.53 8.96 6.96
N LYS A 131 11.61 8.72 7.71
CA LYS A 131 12.71 7.86 7.26
C LYS A 131 12.39 6.43 7.62
N CYS A 132 12.65 5.51 6.71
CA CYS A 132 12.36 4.10 6.82
C CYS A 132 13.62 3.27 6.75
N ALA A 133 13.68 2.19 7.52
CA ALA A 133 14.71 1.18 7.44
C ALA A 133 14.07 -0.22 7.44
N PRO A 134 14.74 -1.23 6.85
CA PRO A 134 14.31 -2.61 6.97
C PRO A 134 14.12 -3.02 8.43
N ALA A 135 12.99 -3.66 8.71
CA ALA A 135 12.71 -4.29 9.98
C ALA A 135 13.77 -5.34 10.35
N PRO A 136 14.00 -5.62 11.65
CA PRO A 136 14.76 -6.77 12.08
C PRO A 136 14.20 -8.09 11.50
N PRO A 137 15.07 -9.08 11.20
CA PRO A 137 14.62 -10.37 10.68
C PRO A 137 13.62 -11.07 11.61
N GLY A 138 12.62 -11.75 11.03
CA GLY A 138 11.64 -12.56 11.76
C GLY A 138 10.28 -11.91 11.98
N ARG A 139 10.07 -10.67 11.55
CA ARG A 139 8.74 -10.06 11.44
C ARG A 139 7.90 -10.80 10.39
N LYS A 140 6.61 -10.97 10.69
CA LYS A 140 5.60 -11.59 9.82
C LYS A 140 4.30 -10.82 9.97
N PHE A 141 3.44 -10.95 8.96
CA PHE A 141 2.03 -10.54 9.03
C PHE A 141 1.26 -11.31 10.10
#